data_AF-A0AAW4FLV3-F1
#
_entry.id   AF-A0AAW4FLV3-F1
#
_cell.length_a   1.000
_cell.length_b   1.000
_cell.length_c   1.000
_cell.angle_alpha   90.00
_cell.angle_beta   90.00
_cell.angle_gamma   90.00
#
_symmetry.space_group_name_H-M   'P 1'
#
loop_
_entity.id
_entity.type
_entity.pdbx_description
1 polymer ?
#
loop_
_entity_poly.entity_id
_entity_poly.type
_entity_poly.pdbx_seq_one_letter_code
_entity_poly.pdbx_strand_id
1 'polypeptide(L)'
;MHDLPQTSGRQLSPDDIEMLQRVFDATCFAARVPRRGERANRLAKFIMDEFCIGNGDERTLLECALWRERRRVPPRTEETETVDIWVARPGRRSPHQR
;
A
#
# COMPACT_ATOMS: atom_id res chain seq x y z
N MET A 1 -28.72 -28.67 -2.16
CA MET A 1 -28.62 -27.67 -1.07
C MET A 1 -27.21 -27.12 -1.13
N HIS A 2 -27.03 -25.92 -1.69
CA HIS A 2 -25.73 -25.25 -1.64
C HIS A 2 -25.69 -24.49 -0.32
N ASP A 3 -24.89 -24.98 0.62
CA ASP A 3 -24.49 -24.22 1.80
C ASP A 3 -23.69 -23.02 1.27
N LEU A 4 -24.31 -21.84 1.25
CA LEU A 4 -23.58 -20.59 1.04
C LEU A 4 -22.50 -20.57 2.12
N PRO A 5 -21.21 -20.32 1.78
CA PRO A 5 -20.20 -20.16 2.80
C PRO A 5 -20.69 -19.03 3.68
N GLN A 6 -21.10 -19.40 4.89
CA GLN A 6 -21.48 -18.48 5.92
C GLN A 6 -20.21 -17.65 6.12
N THR A 7 -20.17 -16.47 5.54
CA THR A 7 -19.34 -15.39 6.04
C THR A 7 -19.93 -15.09 7.41
N SER A 8 -19.65 -15.97 8.36
CA SER A 8 -19.99 -15.81 9.76
C SER A 8 -19.30 -14.51 10.12
N GLY A 9 -20.05 -13.42 10.07
CA GLY A 9 -19.57 -12.11 10.47
C GLY A 9 -19.18 -12.29 11.93
N ARG A 10 -17.88 -12.54 12.16
CA ARG A 10 -17.34 -12.71 13.49
C ARG A 10 -17.73 -11.44 14.22
N GLN A 11 -18.64 -11.56 15.17
CA GLN A 11 -19.13 -10.41 15.91
C GLN A 11 -17.92 -9.84 16.64
N LEU A 12 -17.47 -8.66 16.20
CA LEU A 12 -16.30 -8.02 16.77
C LEU A 12 -16.61 -7.72 18.23
N SER A 13 -15.79 -8.24 19.13
CA SER A 13 -15.84 -7.81 20.53
C SER A 13 -15.38 -6.34 20.59
N PRO A 14 -15.88 -5.53 21.53
CA PRO A 14 -15.33 -4.18 21.75
C PRO A 14 -13.80 -4.18 21.88
N ASP A 15 -13.22 -5.22 22.50
CA ASP A 15 -11.77 -5.40 22.60
C ASP A 15 -11.09 -5.58 21.23
N ASP A 16 -11.70 -6.37 20.33
CA ASP A 16 -11.22 -6.53 18.95
C ASP A 16 -11.26 -5.20 18.20
N ILE A 17 -12.32 -4.40 18.39
CA ILE A 17 -12.47 -3.09 17.76
C ILE A 17 -11.38 -2.14 18.25
N GLU A 18 -11.11 -2.11 19.56
CA GLU A 18 -10.03 -1.29 20.14
C GLU A 18 -8.66 -1.72 19.62
N MET A 19 -8.39 -3.02 19.54
CA MET A 19 -7.16 -3.57 18.99
C MET A 19 -6.98 -3.14 17.52
N LEU A 20 -8.00 -3.32 16.69
CA LEU A 20 -7.97 -2.94 15.27
C LEU A 20 -7.73 -1.44 15.09
N GLN A 21 -8.34 -0.60 15.93
CA GLN A 21 -8.11 0.85 15.94
C GLN A 21 -6.65 1.20 16.32
N ARG A 22 -6.09 0.56 17.35
CA ARG A 22 -4.68 0.77 17.75
C ARG A 22 -3.72 0.40 16.63
N VAL A 23 -3.93 -0.75 15.97
CA VAL A 23 -3.11 -1.19 14.84
C VAL A 23 -3.21 -0.20 13.67
N PHE A 24 -4.43 0.24 13.35
CA PHE A 24 -4.67 1.21 12.30
C PHE A 24 -3.95 2.54 12.57
N ASP A 25 -4.05 3.05 13.80
CA ASP A 25 -3.46 4.31 14.21
C ASP A 25 -1.93 4.26 14.25
N ALA A 26 -1.37 3.18 14.80
CA ALA A 26 0.07 2.95 14.82
C ALA A 26 0.63 2.87 13.39
N THR A 27 -0.08 2.18 12.48
CA THR A 27 0.31 2.10 11.07
C THR A 27 0.21 3.45 10.37
N CYS A 28 -0.88 4.20 10.60
CA CYS A 28 -1.03 5.55 10.03
C CYS A 28 0.09 6.49 10.50
N PHE A 29 0.44 6.42 11.78
CA PHE A 29 1.53 7.21 12.36
C PHE A 29 2.88 6.83 11.73
N ALA A 30 3.21 5.54 11.68
CA ALA A 30 4.48 5.04 11.14
C ALA A 30 4.63 5.31 9.63
N ALA A 31 3.57 5.13 8.85
CA ALA A 31 3.56 5.33 7.41
C ALA A 31 3.28 6.80 7.01
N ARG A 32 3.07 7.70 7.98
CA ARG A 32 2.64 9.11 7.77
C ARG A 32 1.43 9.21 6.84
N VAL A 33 0.52 8.24 6.93
CA VAL A 33 -0.72 8.22 6.14
C VAL A 33 -1.74 9.11 6.85
N PRO A 34 -2.36 10.09 6.14
CA PRO A 34 -3.43 10.87 6.74
C PRO A 34 -4.60 9.94 7.09
N ARG A 35 -5.08 10.03 8.34
CA ARG A 35 -6.22 9.24 8.88
C ARG A 35 -7.49 9.34 8.03
N ARG A 36 -7.61 10.39 7.23
CA ARG A 36 -8.73 10.60 6.30
C ARG A 36 -8.21 10.57 4.88
N GLY A 37 -8.88 9.78 4.05
CA GLY A 37 -8.58 9.66 2.64
C GLY A 37 -8.58 8.21 2.17
N GLU A 38 -8.44 8.04 0.87
CA GLU A 38 -8.51 6.73 0.21
C GLU A 38 -7.41 5.76 0.68
N ARG A 39 -6.23 6.28 1.05
CA ARG A 39 -5.14 5.46 1.61
C ARG A 39 -5.52 4.85 2.95
N ALA A 40 -6.08 5.66 3.86
CA ALA A 40 -6.58 5.20 5.14
C ALA A 40 -7.72 4.19 4.98
N ASN A 41 -8.67 4.42 4.07
CA ASN A 41 -9.75 3.47 3.80
C ASN A 41 -9.23 2.11 3.31
N ARG A 42 -8.27 2.11 2.38
CA ARG A 42 -7.64 0.88 1.88
C ARG A 42 -6.85 0.15 2.97
N LEU A 43 -6.24 0.88 3.89
CA LEU A 43 -5.52 0.30 5.02
C LEU A 43 -6.49 -0.36 6.02
N ALA A 44 -7.57 0.33 6.40
CA ALA A 44 -8.59 -0.20 7.29
C ALA A 44 -9.22 -1.49 6.72
N LYS A 45 -9.57 -1.50 5.44
CA LYS A 45 -10.08 -2.70 4.75
C LYS A 45 -9.09 -3.86 4.80
N PHE A 46 -7.81 -3.60 4.58
CA PHE A 46 -6.78 -4.64 4.63
C PHE A 46 -6.66 -5.25 6.03
N ILE A 47 -6.59 -4.43 7.08
CA ILE A 47 -6.51 -4.89 8.46
C ILE A 47 -7.76 -5.72 8.83
N MET A 48 -8.95 -5.29 8.40
CA MET A 48 -10.19 -6.04 8.61
C MET A 48 -10.22 -7.38 7.88
N ASP A 49 -9.73 -7.44 6.64
CA ASP A 49 -9.68 -8.66 5.84
C ASP A 49 -8.76 -9.71 6.50
N GLU A 50 -7.55 -9.29 6.89
CA GLU A 50 -6.59 -10.13 7.61
C GLU A 50 -7.17 -10.66 8.93
N PHE A 51 -7.87 -9.81 9.69
CA PHE A 51 -8.52 -10.22 10.94
C PHE A 51 -9.64 -11.24 10.70
N CYS A 52 -10.45 -11.05 9.64
CA CYS A 52 -11.52 -11.97 9.26
C CYS A 52 -10.99 -13.35 8.81
N ILE A 53 -9.80 -13.41 8.22
CA ILE A 53 -9.15 -14.66 7.80
C ILE A 53 -8.63 -15.47 9.00
N GLY A 54 -8.55 -14.86 10.19
CA GLY A 54 -8.18 -15.53 11.43
C GLY A 54 -6.87 -15.03 12.06
N ASN A 55 -6.24 -14.00 11.50
CA ASN A 55 -5.11 -13.34 12.14
C ASN A 55 -5.62 -12.45 13.30
N GLY A 56 -5.75 -13.04 14.49
CA GLY A 56 -6.27 -12.38 15.69
C GLY A 56 -5.23 -11.61 16.49
N ASP A 57 -3.94 -11.73 16.17
CA ASP A 57 -2.86 -11.13 16.95
C ASP A 57 -2.57 -9.69 16.51
N GLU A 58 -2.66 -8.74 17.47
CA GLU A 58 -2.36 -7.32 17.28
C GLU A 58 -1.01 -7.09 16.58
N ARG A 59 0.02 -7.81 17.02
CA ARG A 59 1.38 -7.69 16.48
C ARG A 59 1.49 -8.15 15.04
N THR A 60 0.81 -9.25 14.69
CA THR A 60 0.81 -9.80 13.33
C THR A 60 0.10 -8.86 12.38
N LEU A 61 -1.06 -8.33 12.77
CA LEU A 61 -1.80 -7.34 11.98
C LEU A 61 -0.98 -6.08 11.74
N LEU A 62 -0.29 -5.60 12.78
CA LEU A 62 0.59 -4.44 12.68
C LEU A 62 1.77 -4.69 11.74
N GLU A 63 2.44 -5.83 11.86
CA GLU A 63 3.56 -6.18 10.97
C GLU A 63 3.12 -6.28 9.51
N CYS A 64 2.01 -6.98 9.23
CA CYS A 64 1.42 -7.07 7.89
C CYS A 64 1.06 -5.69 7.33
N ALA A 65 0.41 -4.85 8.13
CA ALA A 65 -0.01 -3.51 7.74
C ALA A 65 1.18 -2.60 7.42
N LEU A 66 2.22 -2.61 8.27
CA LEU A 66 3.46 -1.87 8.04
C LEU A 66 4.22 -2.39 6.83
N TRP A 67 4.32 -3.71 6.68
CA TRP A 67 4.98 -4.32 5.53
C TRP A 67 4.29 -3.91 4.22
N ARG A 68 2.95 -3.89 4.21
CA ARG A 68 2.17 -3.44 3.06
C ARG A 68 2.48 -1.98 2.72
N GLU A 69 2.41 -1.06 3.67
CA GLU A 69 2.68 0.36 3.38
C GLU A 69 4.17 0.61 3.04
N ARG A 70 5.12 -0.15 3.59
CA ARG A 70 6.54 -0.08 3.20
C ARG A 70 6.82 -0.59 1.79
N ARG A 71 6.07 -1.60 1.31
CA ARG A 71 6.22 -2.17 -0.04
C ARG A 71 5.40 -1.46 -1.11
N ARG A 72 4.52 -0.54 -0.72
CA ARG A 72 3.91 0.37 -1.68
C ARG A 72 5.02 1.27 -2.20
N VAL A 73 5.55 0.90 -3.37
CA VAL A 73 6.29 1.80 -4.23
C VAL A 73 5.48 3.09 -4.25
N PRO A 74 6.07 4.26 -3.91
CA PRO A 74 5.34 5.51 -4.05
C PRO A 74 4.77 5.48 -5.47
N PRO A 75 3.48 5.81 -5.70
CA PRO A 75 3.08 6.10 -7.06
C PRO A 75 4.10 7.12 -7.51
N ARG A 76 4.90 6.74 -8.52
CA ARG A 76 5.79 7.64 -9.21
C ARG A 76 4.84 8.75 -9.60
N THR A 77 4.79 9.82 -8.80
CA THR A 77 4.16 11.05 -9.22
C THR A 77 4.87 11.29 -10.52
N GLU A 78 4.09 11.14 -11.57
CA GLU A 78 4.44 11.35 -12.94
C GLU A 78 4.78 12.84 -13.03
N GLU A 79 5.90 13.23 -12.43
CA GLU A 79 6.72 14.26 -13.00
C GLU A 79 7.11 13.63 -14.33
N THR A 80 6.41 14.09 -15.35
CA THR A 80 6.89 14.19 -16.72
C THR A 80 8.23 14.92 -16.73
N GLU A 81 9.25 14.37 -16.06
CA GLU A 81 10.63 14.51 -16.49
C GLU A 81 10.70 13.63 -17.74
N THR A 82 10.34 14.26 -18.86
CA THR A 82 11.04 14.04 -20.11
C THR A 82 12.52 14.01 -19.77
N VAL A 83 13.06 12.82 -19.56
CA VAL A 83 14.50 12.64 -19.60
C VAL A 83 14.82 12.83 -21.08
N ASP A 84 15.17 14.06 -21.46
CA ASP A 84 15.75 14.33 -22.76
C ASP A 84 16.98 13.45 -22.89
N ILE A 85 16.79 12.33 -23.58
CA ILE A 85 17.85 11.44 -24.02
C ILE A 85 18.64 12.25 -25.05
N TRP A 86 19.58 13.06 -24.59
CA TRP A 86 20.66 13.56 -25.43
C TRP A 86 21.61 12.39 -25.68
N VAL A 87 21.25 11.53 -26.64
CA VAL A 87 22.22 10.68 -27.31
C VAL A 87 23.18 11.62 -28.01
N ALA A 88 24.34 11.81 -27.39
CA ALA A 88 25.50 12.42 -28.02
C ALA A 88 25.78 11.65 -29.31
N ARG A 89 25.52 12.27 -30.47
CA ARG A 89 25.99 11.77 -31.76
C ARG A 89 27.50 11.99 -31.83
N PRO A 90 28.35 10.94 -31.85
CA PRO A 90 29.74 11.11 -32.23
C PRO A 90 29.80 11.35 -33.74
N GLY A 91 30.59 12.36 -34.12
CA GLY A 91 30.61 12.95 -35.45
C GLY A 91 30.86 11.97 -36.59
N ARG A 92 30.20 12.23 -37.72
CA ARG A 92 30.66 11.77 -39.03
C ARG A 92 31.17 12.96 -39.83
N ARG A 93 32.47 12.88 -40.12
CA ARG A 93 33.25 13.59 -41.13
C ARG A 93 32.41 14.13 -42.29
N SER A 94 32.53 15.43 -42.53
CA SER A 94 32.32 16.03 -43.85
C SER A 94 33.34 15.46 -44.83
N PRO A 95 32.94 15.08 -46.06
CA PRO A 95 33.87 14.83 -47.14
C PRO A 95 33.58 15.79 -48.31
N HIS A 96 34.27 16.93 -48.38
CA HIS A 96 34.42 17.76 -49.59
C HIS A 96 35.66 18.66 -49.35
N GLN A 97 36.64 18.85 -50.24
CA GLN A 97 36.61 19.02 -51.70
C GLN A 97 37.93 18.55 -52.32
N ARG A 98 37.88 18.19 -53.60
CA ARG A 98 38.98 18.38 -54.53
C ARG A 98 38.45 19.17 -55.73
#